data_AF-A0A1H7K4B2-F1
#
_entry.id   AF-A0A1H7K4B2-F1
#
_cell.length_a   1.000
_cell.length_b   1.000
_cell.length_c   1.000
_cell.angle_alpha   90.00
_cell.angle_beta   90.00
_cell.angle_gamma   90.00
#
_symmetry.space_group_name_H-M   'P 1'
#
loop_
_entity.id
_entity.type
_entity.pdbx_description
1 polymer ?
#
loop_
_entity_poly.entity_id
_entity_poly.type
_entity_poly.pdbx_seq_one_letter_code
_entity_poly.pdbx_strand_id
1 'polypeptide(L)' 'MSGEANCWDNAVVESFFSSLEMELVHTRSFQTRQEASALFEYMEVFYNRRRRHSSG' A
#
# COMPACT_ATOMS: atom_id res chain seq x y z
N MET A 1 -1.30 29.06 7.57
CA MET A 1 -1.45 28.26 6.33
C MET A 1 -1.75 26.84 6.77
N SER A 2 -3.03 26.48 6.84
CA SER A 2 -3.43 25.12 7.17
C SER A 2 -3.20 24.26 5.93
N GLY A 3 -2.27 23.31 6.01
CA GLY A 3 -2.10 22.32 4.96
C GLY A 3 -3.33 21.43 4.94
N GLU A 4 -4.30 21.75 4.07
CA GLU A 4 -5.41 20.87 3.78
C GLU A 4 -4.82 19.56 3.25
N ALA A 5 -4.80 18.54 4.12
CA ALA A 5 -4.63 17.17 3.68
C ALA A 5 -5.79 16.90 2.72
N ASN A 6 -5.48 16.83 1.44
CA ASN A 6 -6.45 16.46 0.42
C ASN A 6 -7.04 15.11 0.83
N CYS A 7 -8.34 15.08 1.13
CA CYS A 7 -9.00 13.89 1.67
C CYS A 7 -8.86 12.68 0.74
N TRP A 8 -8.68 12.92 -0.56
CA TRP A 8 -8.39 11.90 -1.56
C TRP A 8 -6.98 11.32 -1.44
N ASP A 9 -5.97 12.15 -1.15
CA ASP A 9 -4.61 11.68 -0.90
C ASP A 9 -4.54 10.88 0.41
N ASN A 10 -5.23 11.35 1.45
CA ASN A 10 -5.31 10.61 2.71
C ASN A 10 -6.06 9.27 2.55
N ALA A 11 -7.23 9.25 1.88
CA ALA A 11 -8.01 8.03 1.69
C ALA A 11 -7.28 6.96 0.85
N VAL A 12 -6.53 7.38 -0.17
CA VAL A 12 -5.73 6.48 -1.00
C VAL A 12 -4.59 5.85 -0.19
N VAL A 13 -3.91 6.67 0.60
CA VAL A 13 -2.78 6.23 1.44
C VAL A 13 -3.28 5.34 2.58
N GLU A 14 -4.42 5.68 3.21
CA GLU A 14 -5.06 4.87 4.25
C GLU A 14 -5.50 3.50 3.70
N SER A 15 -6.13 3.46 2.52
CA SER A 15 -6.53 2.20 1.88
C SER A 15 -5.31 1.33 1.50
N PHE A 16 -4.22 1.96 1.05
CA PHE A 16 -2.96 1.28 0.78
C PHE A 16 -2.40 0.62 2.04
N PHE A 17 -2.23 1.38 3.13
CA PHE A 17 -1.66 0.86 4.37
C PHE A 17 -2.56 -0.18 5.03
N SER A 18 -3.89 -0.01 4.98
CA SER A 18 -4.83 -1.02 5.48
C SER A 18 -4.71 -2.36 4.73
N SER A 19 -4.58 -2.32 3.40
CA SER A 19 -4.39 -3.54 2.58
C SER A 19 -3.02 -4.17 2.86
N LEU A 20 -1.97 -3.35 2.98
CA LEU A 20 -0.61 -3.80 3.24
C LEU A 20 -0.46 -4.43 4.63
N GLU A 21 -1.10 -3.86 5.65
CA GLU A 21 -1.06 -4.42 7.00
C GLU A 21 -1.78 -5.77 7.10
N MET A 22 -2.95 -5.89 6.46
CA MET A 22 -3.72 -7.14 6.41
C MET A 22 -3.01 -8.25 5.64
N GLU A 23 -2.44 -7.93 4.48
CA GLU A 23 -1.92 -8.95 3.55
C GLU A 23 -0.43 -9.26 3.74
N LEU A 24 0.38 -8.31 4.22
CA LEU A 24 1.82 -8.51 4.39
C LEU A 24 2.27 -8.49 5.85
N VAL A 25 1.84 -7.51 6.66
CA VAL A 25 2.36 -7.37 8.03
C VAL A 25 1.85 -8.49 8.95
N HIS A 26 0.60 -8.92 8.77
CA HIS A 26 0.03 -10.02 9.57
C HIS A 26 0.49 -11.41 9.09
N THR A 27 0.91 -11.53 7.83
CA THR A 27 1.26 -12.83 7.23
C THR A 27 2.77 -13.07 7.13
N ARG A 28 3.58 -12.00 7.16
CA ARG A 28 5.04 -12.07 7.07
C ARG A 28 5.74 -11.09 8.00
N SER A 29 6.76 -11.57 8.69
CA SER A 29 7.72 -10.74 9.40
C SER A 29 8.93 -10.49 8.50
N PHE A 30 9.27 -9.23 8.24
CA PHE A 30 10.47 -8.85 7.49
C PHE A 30 11.62 -8.66 8.46
N GLN A 31 12.55 -9.62 8.51
CA GLN A 31 13.72 -9.54 9.39
C GLN A 31 14.90 -8.87 8.69
N THR A 32 14.94 -8.92 7.36
CA THR A 32 16.02 -8.33 6.56
C THR A 32 15.51 -7.35 5.51
N ARG A 33 16.38 -6.41 5.12
CA ARG A 33 16.09 -5.45 4.04
C ARG A 33 15.86 -6.13 2.69
N GLN A 34 16.46 -7.31 2.48
CA GLN A 34 16.22 -8.12 1.29
C GLN A 34 14.80 -8.71 1.29
N GLU A 35 14.28 -9.17 2.42
CA GLU A 35 12.88 -9.62 2.49
C GLU A 35 11.91 -8.45 2.27
N ALA A 36 12.25 -7.26 2.77
CA ALA A 36 11.46 -6.05 2.54
C ALA A 36 11.40 -5.64 1.05
N SER A 37 12.24 -6.21 0.17
CA SER A 37 12.09 -6.01 -1.28
C SER A 37 10.78 -6.57 -1.83
N ALA A 38 10.17 -7.55 -1.16
CA ALA A 38 8.85 -8.06 -1.51
C ALA A 38 7.74 -6.99 -1.39
N LEU A 39 7.96 -5.94 -0.59
CA LEU A 39 7.04 -4.79 -0.51
C LEU A 39 7.02 -4.00 -1.82
N PHE A 40 8.16 -3.89 -2.52
CA PHE A 40 8.21 -3.24 -3.84
C PHE A 40 7.40 -4.02 -4.87
N GLU A 41 7.57 -5.34 -4.88
CA GLU A 41 6.79 -6.22 -5.76
C GLU A 41 5.28 -6.11 -5.46
N TYR A 42 4.90 -6.04 -4.18
CA TYR A 42 3.50 -5.81 -3.80
C TYR A 42 2.96 -4.46 -4.29
N MET A 43 3.71 -3.37 -4.10
CA MET A 43 3.33 -2.04 -4.58
C MET A 43 3.17 -2.01 -6.11
N GLU A 44 4.14 -2.57 -6.83
CA GLU A 44 4.23 -2.45 -8.30
C GLU A 44 3.32 -3.44 -9.03
N VAL A 45 3.18 -4.67 -8.52
CA VAL A 45 2.46 -5.77 -9.18
C VAL A 45 1.07 -5.96 -8.62
N PHE A 46 0.87 -5.87 -7.31
CA PHE A 46 -0.44 -6.12 -6.68
C PHE A 46 -1.27 -4.85 -6.56
N TYR A 47 -0.76 -3.80 -5.92
CA TYR A 47 -1.52 -2.58 -5.65
C TYR A 47 -1.86 -1.83 -6.94
N ASN A 48 -0.87 -1.60 -7.82
CA ASN A 48 -1.11 -0.94 -9.11
C ASN A 48 -2.03 -1.76 -10.04
N ARG A 49 -2.00 -3.10 -9.98
CA ARG A 49 -2.92 -3.94 -10.76
C ARG A 49 -4.33 -3.88 -10.21
N ARG A 50 -4.52 -3.95 -8.88
CA ARG A 50 -5.83 -3.76 -8.24
C ARG A 50 -6.45 -2.41 -8.60
N ARG A 51 -5.65 -1.34 -8.59
CA ARG A 51 -6.11 0.02 -8.93
C ARG A 51 -6.44 0.21 -10.41
N ARG A 52 -5.72 -0.46 -11.31
CA ARG A 52 -6.05 -0.48 -12.75
C ARG A 52 -7.40 -1.16 -13.04
N HIS A 53 -7.87 -2.03 -12.15
CA HIS A 53 -9.17 -2.69 -12.28
C HIS A 53 -10.29 -2.04 -11.46
N SER A 54 -10.02 -0.94 -10.75
CA SER A 54 -11.03 -0.18 -9.99
C SER A 54 -11.55 1.06 -10.74
N SER A 55 -11.23 1.23 -12.02
CA SER A 55 -11.88 2.18 -12.91
C SER A 55 -13.07 1.50 -13.59
N GLY A 56 -14.17 1.38 -12.84
CA GLY A 56 -15.49 0.99 -13.34
C GLY A 56 -16.51 1.95 -12.76
#